data_AF-A0A9P9IDY2-F1
#
_entry.id   AF-A0A9P9IDY2-F1
#
_cell.length_a   1.000
_cell.length_b   1.000
_cell.length_c   1.000
_cell.angle_alpha   90.00
_cell.angle_beta   90.00
_cell.angle_gamma   90.00
#
_symmetry.space_group_name_H-M   'P 1'
#
loop_
_entity.id
_entity.type
_entity.pdbx_description
1 polymer ?
#
loop_
_entity_poly.entity_id
_entity_poly.type
_entity_poly.pdbx_seq_one_letter_code
_entity_poly.pdbx_strand_id
1 'polypeptide(L)'
;GRGTLRSDLLGLISAVASADFDFGRVKPLRKSALADEADDALIWDQVYNAVTESTPPPRPVASSIQQTPWLRNTSSFANSSEHRKYVDDVLKEELGPMYVGLRNFHETYFGDVADLETASEAFFKQCQEGSNPLFDEG
;
A
#
# COMPACT_ATOMS: atom_id res chain seq x y z
N GLY A 1 1.75 10.84 9.54
CA GLY A 1 2.85 11.38 8.71
C GLY A 1 3.99 10.39 8.75
N ARG A 2 4.77 10.24 7.67
CA ARG A 2 6.00 9.44 7.70
C ARG A 2 6.90 10.01 8.80
N GLY A 3 7.35 9.14 9.71
CA GLY A 3 8.26 9.51 10.79
C GLY A 3 9.62 9.95 10.23
N THR A 4 10.49 10.41 11.11
CA THR A 4 11.91 10.56 10.75
C THR A 4 12.53 9.17 10.59
N LEU A 5 13.62 9.03 9.82
CA LEU A 5 14.38 7.77 9.72
C LEU A 5 14.74 7.19 11.10
N ARG A 6 15.02 8.07 12.08
CA ARG A 6 15.25 7.67 13.48
C ARG A 6 14.01 6.99 14.09
N SER A 7 12.82 7.50 13.84
CA SER A 7 11.55 6.91 14.30
C SER A 7 11.35 5.53 13.67
N ASP A 8 11.64 5.39 12.38
CA ASP A 8 11.46 4.14 11.64
C ASP A 8 12.48 3.08 12.08
N LEU A 9 13.73 3.48 12.38
CA LEU A 9 14.76 2.62 12.99
C LEU A 9 14.36 2.15 14.39
N LEU A 10 13.79 3.03 15.21
CA LEU A 10 13.25 2.65 16.52
C LEU A 10 12.11 1.63 16.36
N GLY A 11 11.25 1.82 15.37
CA GLY A 11 10.20 0.86 15.01
C GLY A 11 10.75 -0.51 14.59
N LEU A 12 11.79 -0.53 13.74
CA LEU A 12 12.48 -1.76 13.36
C LEU A 12 13.09 -2.48 14.58
N ILE A 13 13.75 -1.75 15.49
CA ILE A 13 14.31 -2.34 16.72
C ILE A 13 13.21 -2.99 17.58
N SER A 14 12.08 -2.30 17.74
CA SER A 14 10.92 -2.85 18.45
C SER A 14 10.35 -4.09 17.74
N ALA A 15 10.28 -4.08 16.42
CA ALA A 15 9.78 -5.20 15.63
C ALA A 15 10.68 -6.43 15.72
N VAL A 16 12.01 -6.26 15.74
CA VAL A 16 12.99 -7.36 15.90
C VAL A 16 12.82 -8.11 17.22
N ALA A 17 12.34 -7.42 18.26
CA ALA A 17 12.06 -8.02 19.55
C ALA A 17 10.70 -8.76 19.60
N SER A 18 9.89 -8.68 18.55
CA SER A 18 8.60 -9.38 18.43
C SER A 18 8.76 -10.81 17.93
N ALA A 19 7.86 -11.70 18.35
CA ALA A 19 7.84 -13.10 17.90
C ALA A 19 7.56 -13.23 16.38
N ASP A 20 6.83 -12.28 15.80
CA ASP A 20 6.40 -12.28 14.40
C ASP A 20 7.36 -11.51 13.46
N PHE A 21 8.62 -11.34 13.88
CA PHE A 21 9.58 -10.60 13.07
C PHE A 21 9.95 -11.34 11.78
N ASP A 22 9.63 -10.74 10.63
CA ASP A 22 10.14 -11.22 9.35
C ASP A 22 11.63 -10.90 9.20
N PHE A 23 12.47 -11.89 9.51
CA PHE A 23 13.91 -11.79 9.32
C PHE A 23 14.32 -11.63 7.84
N GLY A 24 13.45 -11.98 6.88
CA GLY A 24 13.66 -11.78 5.45
C GLY A 24 14.00 -10.34 5.10
N ARG A 25 13.32 -9.37 5.73
CA ARG A 25 13.47 -7.94 5.45
C ARG A 25 14.86 -7.35 5.75
N VAL A 26 15.63 -7.96 6.66
CA VAL A 26 16.98 -7.48 7.05
C VAL A 26 18.11 -8.24 6.36
N LYS A 27 17.81 -9.35 5.66
CA LYS A 27 18.83 -10.11 4.92
C LYS A 27 19.55 -9.28 3.85
N PRO A 28 18.86 -8.46 3.03
CA PRO A 28 19.53 -7.63 2.03
C PRO A 28 20.50 -6.62 2.65
N LEU A 29 20.06 -5.90 3.69
CA LEU A 29 20.90 -4.97 4.44
C LEU A 29 22.15 -5.65 5.01
N ARG A 30 22.00 -6.83 5.60
CA ARG A 30 23.13 -7.60 6.12
C ARG A 30 24.12 -8.01 5.02
N LYS A 31 23.62 -8.40 3.84
CA LYS A 31 24.48 -8.75 2.70
C LYS A 31 25.26 -7.53 2.19
N SER A 32 24.59 -6.38 2.05
CA SER A 32 25.23 -5.14 1.61
C SER A 32 26.28 -4.65 2.61
N ALA A 33 26.00 -4.73 3.91
CA ALA A 33 26.94 -4.29 4.95
C ALA A 33 28.18 -5.19 5.12
N LEU A 34 28.13 -6.43 4.62
CA LEU A 34 29.23 -7.39 4.69
C LEU A 34 29.98 -7.55 3.36
N ALA A 35 29.62 -6.79 2.33
CA ALA A 35 30.30 -6.81 1.04
C ALA A 35 31.65 -6.10 1.13
N ASP A 36 32.69 -6.64 0.47
CA ASP A 36 34.05 -6.07 0.46
C ASP A 36 34.09 -4.67 -0.18
N GLU A 37 33.24 -4.41 -1.18
CA GLU A 37 33.06 -3.11 -1.84
C GLU A 37 31.64 -2.62 -1.61
N ALA A 38 31.31 -2.30 -0.37
CA ALA A 38 29.98 -1.80 -0.06
C ALA A 38 29.81 -0.35 -0.55
N ASP A 39 28.89 -0.14 -1.50
CA ASP A 39 28.42 1.19 -1.88
C ASP A 39 27.51 1.74 -0.77
N ASP A 40 27.91 2.86 -0.18
CA ASP A 40 27.15 3.56 0.86
C ASP A 40 25.71 3.87 0.40
N ALA A 41 25.51 4.19 -0.88
CA ALA A 41 24.18 4.45 -1.42
C ALA A 41 23.30 3.19 -1.38
N LEU A 42 23.88 2.03 -1.70
CA LEU A 42 23.18 0.74 -1.60
C LEU A 42 22.89 0.37 -0.15
N ILE A 43 23.80 0.65 0.79
CA ILE A 43 23.54 0.43 2.22
C ILE A 43 22.35 1.27 2.67
N TRP A 44 22.32 2.56 2.35
CA TRP A 44 21.21 3.44 2.74
C TRP A 44 19.89 3.04 2.10
N ASP A 45 19.90 2.59 0.84
CA ASP A 45 18.70 2.03 0.19
C ASP A 45 18.18 0.80 0.93
N GLN A 46 19.07 -0.13 1.30
CA GLN A 46 18.67 -1.30 2.09
C GLN A 46 18.21 -0.96 3.51
N VAL A 47 18.74 0.09 4.13
CA VAL A 47 18.21 0.61 5.40
C VAL A 47 16.79 1.10 5.21
N TYR A 48 16.53 1.92 4.19
CA TYR A 48 15.18 2.39 3.89
C TYR A 48 14.22 1.23 3.63
N ASN A 49 14.64 0.23 2.85
CA ASN A 49 13.82 -0.95 2.57
C ASN A 49 13.55 -1.80 3.83
N ALA A 50 14.52 -1.92 4.73
CA ALA A 50 14.36 -2.69 5.97
C ALA A 50 13.46 -2.01 7.02
N VAL A 51 13.43 -0.67 7.05
CA VAL A 51 12.59 0.11 7.98
C VAL A 51 11.20 0.40 7.41
N THR A 52 11.03 0.43 6.09
CA THR A 52 9.70 0.48 5.49
C THR A 52 8.96 -0.81 5.82
N GLU A 53 7.91 -0.71 6.64
CA GLU A 53 7.06 -1.84 6.99
C GLU A 53 6.54 -2.54 5.70
N SER A 54 6.81 -3.84 5.56
CA SER A 54 6.35 -4.66 4.42
C SER A 54 4.83 -4.80 4.36
N THR A 55 4.14 -4.41 5.43
CA THR A 55 2.70 -4.45 5.56
C THR A 55 2.31 -3.46 6.65
N PRO A 56 1.19 -2.74 6.52
CA PRO A 56 0.64 -1.97 7.64
C PRO A 56 0.56 -2.89 8.86
N PRO A 57 0.81 -2.40 10.09
CA PRO A 57 0.68 -3.21 11.30
C PRO A 57 -0.68 -3.92 11.28
N PRO A 58 -0.77 -5.19 11.75
CA PRO A 58 -2.04 -5.90 11.83
C PRO A 58 -3.00 -5.00 12.60
N ARG A 59 -3.90 -4.33 11.87
CA ARG A 59 -4.91 -3.53 12.52
C ARG A 59 -5.85 -4.55 13.18
N PRO A 60 -6.31 -4.29 14.41
CA PRO A 60 -7.48 -4.97 14.90
C PRO A 60 -8.49 -4.95 13.76
N VAL A 61 -8.98 -6.11 13.33
CA VAL A 61 -10.07 -6.17 12.37
C VAL A 61 -11.11 -5.23 12.94
N ALA A 62 -11.38 -4.13 12.23
CA ALA A 62 -12.36 -3.15 12.69
C ALA A 62 -13.59 -3.97 13.04
N SER A 63 -13.97 -3.95 14.31
CA SER A 63 -15.11 -4.75 14.77
C SER A 63 -16.27 -4.50 13.81
N SER A 64 -17.11 -5.48 13.48
CA SER A 64 -18.22 -5.28 12.53
C SER A 64 -19.06 -4.01 12.86
N ILE A 65 -19.05 -3.58 14.13
CA ILE A 65 -19.64 -2.35 14.66
C ILE A 65 -18.99 -1.04 14.14
N GLN A 66 -17.70 -1.04 13.78
CA GLN A 66 -16.99 0.08 13.14
C GLN A 66 -17.08 0.07 11.61
N GLN A 67 -17.46 -1.05 10.98
CA GLN A 67 -17.57 -1.12 9.51
C GLN A 67 -18.80 -0.40 8.96
N THR A 68 -19.73 0.00 9.81
CA THR A 68 -20.79 0.94 9.43
C THR A 68 -20.81 2.07 10.44
N PRO A 69 -20.25 3.25 10.13
CA PRO A 69 -20.43 4.40 11.01
C PRO A 69 -21.92 4.70 11.10
N TRP A 70 -22.45 4.52 12.31
CA TRP A 70 -23.88 4.62 12.61
C TRP A 70 -24.46 6.02 12.39
N LEU A 71 -23.61 7.06 12.44
CA LEU A 71 -24.04 8.47 12.45
C LEU A 71 -23.78 9.19 11.12
N ARG A 72 -22.69 8.88 10.42
CA ARG A 72 -22.30 9.54 9.16
C ARG A 72 -21.64 8.52 8.25
N ASN A 73 -22.36 8.14 7.21
CA ASN A 73 -21.79 7.33 6.13
C ASN A 73 -22.09 7.96 4.77
N THR A 74 -21.35 7.56 3.74
CA THR A 74 -21.42 8.18 2.41
C THR A 74 -22.80 7.93 1.79
N SER A 75 -23.49 6.84 2.20
CA SER A 75 -24.85 6.53 1.76
C SER A 75 -25.93 7.43 2.38
N SER A 76 -25.66 8.07 3.52
CA SER A 76 -26.52 9.07 4.16
C SER A 76 -26.37 10.47 3.55
N PHE A 77 -25.40 10.63 2.65
CA PHE A 77 -25.08 11.90 2.04
C PHE A 77 -26.07 12.22 0.92
N ALA A 78 -26.81 13.32 1.07
CA ALA A 78 -27.68 13.77 -0.01
C ALA A 78 -26.84 14.09 -1.25
N ASN A 79 -27.21 13.52 -2.41
CA ASN A 79 -26.53 13.74 -3.69
C ASN A 79 -26.83 15.16 -4.23
N SER A 80 -26.32 16.16 -3.52
CA SER A 80 -26.34 17.56 -3.94
C SER A 80 -24.91 18.00 -4.24
N SER A 81 -24.74 18.84 -5.26
CA SER A 81 -23.43 19.40 -5.60
C SER A 81 -22.85 20.26 -4.49
N GLU A 82 -23.70 20.87 -3.65
CA GLU A 82 -23.32 21.72 -2.53
C GLU A 82 -22.48 20.96 -1.49
N HIS A 83 -22.78 19.69 -1.30
CA HIS A 83 -22.13 18.90 -0.27
C HIS A 83 -20.82 18.24 -0.74
N ARG A 84 -20.45 18.30 -2.03
CA ARG A 84 -19.20 17.70 -2.55
C ARG A 84 -17.95 18.04 -1.74
N LYS A 85 -17.88 19.25 -1.17
CA LYS A 85 -16.76 19.69 -0.32
C LYS A 85 -16.53 18.86 0.94
N TYR A 86 -17.55 18.15 1.45
CA TYR A 86 -17.45 17.35 2.67
C TYR A 86 -17.27 15.85 2.41
N VAL A 87 -17.36 15.42 1.15
CA VAL A 87 -17.28 14.01 0.78
C VAL A 87 -15.91 13.43 1.15
N ASP A 88 -14.84 14.17 0.91
CA ASP A 88 -13.48 13.71 1.20
C ASP A 88 -13.25 13.49 2.71
N ASP A 89 -13.81 14.37 3.56
CA ASP A 89 -13.70 14.24 5.01
C ASP A 89 -14.50 13.04 5.54
N VAL A 90 -15.72 12.85 5.02
CA VAL A 90 -16.59 11.71 5.36
C VAL A 90 -15.97 10.39 4.92
N LEU A 91 -15.39 10.33 3.71
CA LEU A 91 -14.66 9.16 3.22
C LEU A 91 -13.43 8.83 4.06
N LYS A 92 -12.67 9.84 4.53
CA LYS A 92 -11.53 9.62 5.43
C LYS A 92 -11.97 9.06 6.78
N GLU A 93 -13.11 9.49 7.29
CA GLU A 93 -13.68 8.97 8.54
C GLU A 93 -14.17 7.52 8.37
N GLU A 94 -14.83 7.21 7.26
CA GLU A 94 -15.33 5.87 6.93
C GLU A 94 -14.24 4.84 6.63
N LEU A 95 -13.29 5.19 5.77
CA LEU A 95 -12.25 4.28 5.30
C LEU A 95 -11.06 4.22 6.28
N GLY A 96 -11.02 5.15 7.24
CA GLY A 96 -9.90 5.32 8.14
C GLY A 96 -8.61 5.72 7.39
N PRO A 97 -7.43 5.44 7.96
CA PRO A 97 -6.18 5.81 7.33
C PRO A 97 -5.96 5.01 6.03
N MET A 98 -6.03 5.71 4.89
CA MET A 98 -5.78 5.23 3.54
C MET A 98 -4.29 5.34 3.18
N TYR A 99 -3.74 4.30 2.58
CA TYR A 99 -2.37 4.31 2.06
C TYR A 99 -2.40 4.36 0.53
N VAL A 100 -1.73 5.35 -0.04
CA VAL A 100 -1.53 5.48 -1.49
C VAL A 100 -0.10 5.08 -1.85
N GLY A 101 0.07 4.41 -3.00
CA GLY A 101 1.40 4.03 -3.49
C GLY A 101 2.09 2.96 -2.64
N LEU A 102 1.34 1.90 -2.26
CA LEU A 102 1.94 0.73 -1.62
C LEU A 102 3.01 0.13 -2.56
N ARG A 103 4.22 -0.07 -2.03
CA ARG A 103 5.31 -0.72 -2.77
C ARG A 103 4.90 -2.14 -3.12
N ASN A 104 5.23 -2.57 -4.33
CA ASN A 104 4.94 -3.90 -4.84
C ASN A 104 3.46 -4.31 -4.73
N PHE A 105 2.52 -3.35 -4.70
CA PHE A 105 1.08 -3.64 -4.54
C PHE A 105 0.58 -4.68 -5.54
N HIS A 106 0.96 -4.51 -6.81
CA HIS A 106 0.54 -5.42 -7.87
C HIS A 106 1.03 -6.85 -7.60
N GLU A 107 2.33 -7.02 -7.31
CA GLU A 107 2.92 -8.32 -7.00
C GLU A 107 2.32 -8.93 -5.74
N THR A 108 2.16 -8.16 -4.67
CA THR A 108 1.65 -8.65 -3.38
C THR A 108 0.18 -9.10 -3.46
N TYR A 109 -0.66 -8.37 -4.19
CA TYR A 109 -2.11 -8.66 -4.24
C TYR A 109 -2.48 -9.58 -5.39
N PHE A 110 -1.78 -9.46 -6.53
CA PHE A 110 -2.13 -10.15 -7.76
C PHE A 110 -1.06 -11.14 -8.25
N GLY A 111 0.11 -11.22 -7.61
CA GLY A 111 1.22 -12.07 -8.09
C GLY A 111 0.90 -13.56 -8.14
N ASP A 112 -0.03 -14.03 -7.29
CA ASP A 112 -0.50 -15.42 -7.29
C ASP A 112 -1.63 -15.68 -8.32
N VAL A 113 -2.13 -14.64 -9.00
CA VAL A 113 -3.17 -14.79 -10.01
C VAL A 113 -2.53 -15.20 -11.33
N ALA A 114 -2.66 -16.48 -11.64
CA ALA A 114 -2.17 -17.04 -12.91
C ALA A 114 -2.75 -16.29 -14.11
N ASP A 115 -1.88 -16.01 -15.09
CA ASP A 115 -2.21 -15.38 -16.38
C ASP A 115 -2.91 -14.01 -16.29
N LEU A 116 -2.87 -13.32 -15.13
CA LEU A 116 -3.55 -12.03 -14.98
C LEU A 116 -3.02 -11.00 -15.98
N GLU A 117 -1.71 -10.92 -16.14
CA GLU A 117 -1.07 -10.00 -17.08
C GLU A 117 -1.57 -10.26 -18.50
N THR A 118 -1.48 -11.51 -18.96
CA THR A 118 -1.95 -11.93 -20.29
C THR A 118 -3.45 -11.68 -20.50
N ALA A 119 -4.28 -12.00 -19.50
CA ALA A 119 -5.72 -11.77 -19.58
C ALA A 119 -6.06 -10.27 -19.63
N SER A 120 -5.37 -9.45 -18.82
CA SER A 120 -5.55 -8.01 -18.79
C SER A 120 -5.13 -7.33 -20.09
N GLU A 121 -4.01 -7.76 -20.69
CA GLU A 121 -3.54 -7.29 -21.99
C GLU A 121 -4.54 -7.62 -23.10
N ALA A 122 -5.01 -8.87 -23.15
CA ALA A 122 -5.99 -9.30 -24.15
C ALA A 122 -7.29 -8.50 -24.05
N PHE A 123 -7.78 -8.29 -22.82
CA PHE A 123 -8.97 -7.48 -22.57
C PHE A 123 -8.75 -6.01 -22.97
N PHE A 124 -7.60 -5.42 -22.61
CA PHE A 124 -7.30 -4.03 -22.92
C PHE A 124 -7.17 -3.79 -24.43
N LYS A 125 -6.60 -4.76 -25.16
CA LYS A 125 -6.56 -4.74 -26.62
C LYS A 125 -7.96 -4.77 -27.21
N GLN A 126 -8.84 -5.65 -26.70
CA GLN A 126 -10.23 -5.72 -27.15
C GLN A 126 -10.96 -4.38 -26.95
N CYS A 127 -10.68 -3.64 -25.88
CA CYS A 127 -11.27 -2.33 -25.64
C CYS A 127 -10.84 -1.25 -26.64
N GLN A 128 -9.70 -1.43 -27.30
CA GLN A 128 -9.18 -0.53 -28.34
C GLN A 128 -9.59 -0.96 -29.76
N GLU A 129 -10.19 -2.13 -29.91
CA GLU A 129 -10.62 -2.65 -31.20
C GLU A 129 -11.98 -2.07 -31.63
N GLY A 130 -12.19 -1.98 -32.95
CA GLY A 130 -13.44 -1.53 -33.55
C GLY A 130 -13.43 -0.05 -33.96
N SER A 131 -14.53 0.40 -34.56
CA SER A 131 -14.67 1.76 -35.09
C SER A 131 -15.05 2.80 -34.02
N ASN A 132 -15.37 2.36 -32.80
CA ASN A 132 -15.70 3.22 -31.66
C ASN A 132 -15.13 2.58 -30.38
N PRO A 133 -13.81 2.68 -30.19
CA PRO A 133 -13.13 2.05 -29.07
C PRO A 133 -13.63 2.59 -27.72
N LEU A 134 -13.60 1.74 -26.70
CA LEU A 134 -13.96 2.10 -25.32
C LEU A 134 -12.84 2.85 -24.61
N PHE A 135 -11.61 2.68 -25.10
CA PHE A 135 -10.42 3.39 -24.69
C PHE A 135 -9.69 3.86 -25.94
N ASP A 136 -9.50 5.17 -26.07
CA ASP A 136 -8.52 5.77 -26.97
C ASP A 136 -7.33 6.24 -26.13
N GLU A 137 -6.12 6.16 -26.70
CA GLU A 137 -4.81 6.48 -26.10
C GLU A 137 -4.92 7.40 -24.86
N GLY A 138 -4.72 6.81 -23.68
CA GLY A 138 -4.92 7.44 -22.37
C GLY A 138 -3.95 8.56 -22.01
#